data_AF-A0A529LVX8-F1
#
_entry.id   AF-A0A529LVX8-F1
#
_cell.length_a   1.000
_cell.length_b   1.000
_cell.length_c   1.000
_cell.angle_alpha   90.00
_cell.angle_beta   90.00
_cell.angle_gamma   90.00
#
_symmetry.space_group_name_H-M   'P 1'
#
loop_
_entity.id
_entity.type
_entity.pdbx_description
1 polymer ?
#
loop_
_entity_poly.entity_id
_entity_poly.type
_entity_poly.pdbx_seq_one_letter_code
_entity_poly.pdbx_strand_id
1 'polypeptide(L)'
;MQIITPGMRLIPEAVLANDAALFRTIPETPSHADKSLHRVVIVGGGAGGLELATRLGRKFGNRRLSVTLVDRNRTHIWKPLLHEVASGALSASHDAVEYIAHASRHGYRYRIGEVVGIDRAKRQAFVAPSFDEDGRQVIPPRVLG
;
A
#
# COMPACT_ATOMS: atom_id res chain seq x y z
N MET A 1 15.97 -3.54 16.26
CA MET A 1 15.44 -4.71 15.55
C MET A 1 14.47 -4.20 14.48
N GLN A 2 14.89 -4.11 13.21
CA GLN A 2 14.02 -3.63 12.15
C GLN A 2 12.99 -4.73 11.85
N ILE A 3 11.70 -4.38 11.95
CA ILE A 3 10.60 -5.21 11.45
C ILE A 3 10.59 -5.04 9.94
N ILE A 4 11.59 -5.65 9.29
CA ILE A 4 11.58 -5.93 7.87
C ILE A 4 10.69 -7.15 7.74
N THR A 5 9.68 -7.07 6.88
CA THR A 5 8.90 -8.26 6.52
C THR A 5 9.88 -9.33 6.02
N PRO A 6 9.97 -10.53 6.64
CA PRO A 6 10.83 -11.58 6.14
C PRO A 6 10.44 -11.90 4.69
N GLY A 7 11.44 -11.98 3.82
CA GLY A 7 11.28 -12.48 2.46
C GLY A 7 10.93 -11.49 1.35
N MET A 8 10.92 -10.16 1.60
CA MET A 8 10.74 -9.16 0.54
C MET A 8 12.04 -8.36 0.36
N ARG A 9 12.83 -8.69 -0.68
CA ARG A 9 14.07 -7.96 -1.00
C ARG A 9 13.78 -6.51 -1.37
N LEU A 10 14.78 -5.65 -1.13
CA LEU A 10 14.84 -4.30 -1.69
C LEU A 10 14.66 -4.38 -3.20
N ILE A 11 13.82 -3.50 -3.75
CA ILE A 11 13.63 -3.34 -5.18
C ILE A 11 15.02 -3.15 -5.81
N PRO A 12 15.40 -3.90 -6.86
CA PRO A 12 16.68 -3.69 -7.54
C PRO A 12 16.82 -2.23 -7.95
N GLU A 13 17.98 -1.61 -7.68
CA GLU A 13 18.30 -0.21 -8.05
C GLU A 13 17.90 0.12 -9.50
N ALA A 14 18.06 -0.83 -10.43
CA ALA A 14 17.66 -0.69 -11.83
C ALA A 14 16.16 -0.39 -12.03
N VAL A 15 15.28 -0.89 -11.17
CA VAL A 15 13.82 -0.63 -11.19
C VAL A 15 13.49 0.74 -10.58
N LEU A 16 14.33 1.25 -9.67
CA LEU A 16 14.19 2.56 -9.05
C LEU A 16 14.82 3.69 -9.90
N ALA A 17 15.87 3.38 -10.67
CA ALA A 17 16.76 4.36 -11.28
C ALA A 17 16.16 5.17 -12.45
N ASN A 18 15.28 4.60 -13.28
CA ASN A 18 14.49 5.34 -14.26
C ASN A 18 13.62 4.40 -15.11
N ASP A 19 12.38 4.16 -14.71
CA ASP A 19 11.46 3.48 -15.62
C ASP A 19 10.02 4.00 -15.55
N ALA A 20 9.89 5.33 -15.48
CA ALA A 20 8.62 5.98 -15.84
C ALA A 20 8.12 5.54 -17.23
N ALA A 21 9.02 5.12 -18.13
CA ALA A 21 8.68 4.51 -19.41
C ALA A 21 7.97 3.16 -19.25
N LEU A 22 8.50 2.25 -18.41
CA LEU A 22 7.86 0.98 -18.06
C LEU A 22 6.44 1.21 -17.51
N PHE A 23 6.28 2.09 -16.52
CA PHE A 23 4.95 2.32 -15.94
C PHE A 23 3.96 2.98 -16.89
N ARG A 24 4.44 3.70 -17.92
CA ARG A 24 3.57 4.29 -18.95
C ARG A 24 3.02 3.27 -19.95
N THR A 25 3.66 2.11 -20.10
CA THR A 25 3.20 1.04 -21.00
C THR A 25 2.29 0.03 -20.29
N ILE A 26 2.34 -0.04 -18.97
CA ILE A 26 1.49 -0.93 -18.16
C ILE A 26 0.05 -0.39 -18.15
N PRO A 27 -0.95 -1.23 -18.49
CA PRO A 27 -2.35 -0.82 -18.38
C PRO A 27 -2.71 -0.55 -16.91
N GLU A 28 -3.61 0.41 -16.69
CA GLU A 28 -4.09 0.71 -15.35
C GLU A 28 -4.68 -0.56 -14.72
N THR A 29 -4.12 -0.94 -13.57
CA THR A 29 -4.61 -2.08 -12.81
C THR A 29 -5.97 -1.72 -12.24
N PRO A 30 -7.01 -2.54 -12.46
CA PRO A 30 -8.34 -2.28 -11.93
C PRO A 30 -8.28 -2.19 -10.41
N SER A 31 -8.33 -0.96 -9.92
CA SER A 31 -8.38 -0.67 -8.50
C SER A 31 -9.79 -0.97 -7.96
N HIS A 32 -10.82 -0.91 -8.83
CA HIS A 32 -12.23 -1.03 -8.45
C HIS A 32 -13.10 -1.67 -9.56
N ALA A 33 -14.14 -2.39 -9.14
CA ALA A 33 -15.06 -3.06 -10.06
C ALA A 33 -16.05 -2.10 -10.74
N ASP A 34 -16.41 -1.00 -10.07
CA ASP A 34 -17.37 -0.02 -10.57
C ASP A 34 -16.66 1.24 -11.07
N LYS A 35 -16.73 1.49 -12.38
CA LYS A 35 -16.12 2.66 -13.04
C LYS A 35 -16.88 3.97 -12.76
N SER A 36 -18.09 3.91 -12.20
CA SER A 36 -18.92 5.10 -11.94
C SER A 36 -18.53 5.84 -10.65
N LEU A 37 -17.79 5.17 -9.75
CA LEU A 37 -17.38 5.75 -8.47
C LEU A 37 -16.13 6.61 -8.62
N HIS A 38 -16.07 7.72 -7.88
CA HIS A 38 -14.86 8.51 -7.81
C HIS A 38 -13.76 7.73 -7.07
N ARG A 39 -12.57 7.66 -7.67
CA ARG A 39 -11.47 6.81 -7.21
C ARG A 39 -10.53 7.61 -6.33
N VAL A 40 -10.19 7.04 -5.17
CA VAL A 40 -9.25 7.65 -4.22
C VAL A 40 -8.15 6.64 -3.91
N VAL A 41 -6.92 6.98 -4.28
CA VAL A 41 -5.72 6.22 -3.92
C VAL A 41 -5.00 6.95 -2.80
N ILE A 42 -4.78 6.27 -1.68
CA ILE A 42 -4.06 6.75 -0.50
C ILE A 42 -2.72 6.03 -0.48
N VAL A 43 -1.63 6.79 -0.53
CA VAL A 43 -0.26 6.26 -0.51
C VAL A 43 0.31 6.38 0.90
N GLY A 44 0.63 5.24 1.50
CA GLY A 44 1.16 5.14 2.86
C GLY A 44 0.07 5.01 3.93
N GLY A 45 0.11 3.91 4.68
CA GLY A 45 -0.78 3.56 5.79
C GLY A 45 -0.26 4.01 7.15
N GLY A 46 0.51 5.10 7.23
CA GLY A 46 0.86 5.73 8.51
C GLY A 46 -0.38 6.23 9.27
N ALA A 47 -0.17 6.92 10.40
CA ALA A 47 -1.29 7.37 11.25
C ALA A 47 -2.33 8.20 10.47
N GLY A 48 -1.88 9.13 9.62
CA GLY A 48 -2.77 9.92 8.78
C GLY A 48 -3.44 9.13 7.66
N GLY A 49 -2.71 8.24 6.99
CA GLY A 49 -3.22 7.50 5.83
C GLY A 49 -4.25 6.44 6.22
N LEU A 50 -3.99 5.70 7.30
CA LEU A 50 -4.95 4.72 7.83
C LEU A 50 -6.22 5.42 8.32
N GLU A 51 -6.10 6.51 9.07
CA GLU A 51 -7.25 7.27 9.56
C GLU A 51 -8.08 7.84 8.39
N LEU A 52 -7.43 8.38 7.36
CA LEU A 52 -8.09 8.89 6.17
C LEU A 52 -8.85 7.77 5.43
N ALA A 53 -8.19 6.63 5.19
CA ALA A 53 -8.81 5.47 4.55
C ALA A 53 -10.06 4.99 5.30
N THR A 54 -9.96 4.96 6.63
CA THR A 54 -11.03 4.56 7.54
C THR A 54 -12.23 5.49 7.45
N ARG A 55 -12.01 6.81 7.55
CA ARG A 55 -13.09 7.80 7.48
C ARG A 55 -13.77 7.80 6.12
N LEU A 56 -13.00 7.79 5.03
CA LEU A 56 -13.56 7.79 3.68
C LEU A 56 -14.30 6.50 3.35
N GLY A 57 -13.74 5.33 3.72
CA GLY A 57 -14.37 4.04 3.53
C GLY A 57 -15.70 3.94 4.28
N ARG A 58 -15.72 4.29 5.57
CA ARG A 58 -16.95 4.26 6.39
C ARG A 58 -18.03 5.22 5.88
N LYS A 59 -17.64 6.42 5.45
CA LYS A 59 -18.59 7.48 5.08
C LYS A 59 -19.11 7.33 3.65
N PHE A 60 -18.28 6.89 2.72
CA PHE A 60 -18.58 6.95 1.28
C PHE A 60 -18.25 5.68 0.48
N GLY A 61 -17.60 4.70 1.10
CA GLY A 61 -17.17 3.46 0.46
C GLY A 61 -18.34 2.73 -0.20
N ASN A 62 -18.10 2.24 -1.42
CA ASN A 62 -19.06 1.48 -2.24
C ASN A 62 -20.38 2.22 -2.54
N ARG A 63 -20.44 3.53 -2.32
CA ARG A 63 -21.62 4.38 -2.60
C ARG A 63 -21.30 5.55 -3.51
N ARG A 64 -20.18 6.22 -3.26
CA ARG A 64 -19.71 7.38 -4.04
C ARG A 64 -18.22 7.35 -4.32
N LEU A 65 -17.47 6.81 -3.37
CA LEU A 65 -16.04 6.65 -3.48
C LEU A 65 -15.68 5.18 -3.54
N SER A 66 -14.63 4.89 -4.27
CA SER A 66 -13.89 3.67 -4.05
C SER A 66 -12.46 4.00 -3.65
N VAL A 67 -12.14 3.59 -2.43
CA VAL A 67 -10.95 4.01 -1.68
C VAL A 67 -9.95 2.86 -1.68
N THR A 68 -8.70 3.15 -1.98
CA THR A 68 -7.62 2.17 -1.99
C THR A 68 -6.41 2.70 -1.24
N LEU A 69 -6.02 2.00 -0.19
CA LEU A 69 -4.80 2.24 0.57
C LEU A 69 -3.67 1.36 0.01
N VAL A 70 -2.54 1.97 -0.30
CA VAL A 70 -1.33 1.27 -0.77
C VAL A 70 -0.23 1.50 0.26
N ASP A 71 0.35 0.42 0.78
CA ASP A 71 1.53 0.49 1.65
C ASP A 71 2.45 -0.69 1.37
N ARG A 72 3.75 -0.50 1.61
CA ARG A 72 4.77 -1.55 1.47
C ARG A 72 4.67 -2.60 2.59
N ASN A 73 4.12 -2.23 3.75
CA ASN A 73 3.94 -3.08 4.91
C ASN A 73 2.52 -3.64 4.97
N ARG A 74 2.37 -4.84 5.53
CA ARG A 74 1.06 -5.48 5.78
C ARG A 74 0.31 -4.89 6.97
N THR A 75 1.06 -4.27 7.87
CA THR A 75 0.56 -3.77 9.15
C THR A 75 0.89 -2.31 9.35
N HIS A 76 -0.01 -1.63 10.07
CA HIS A 76 0.30 -0.38 10.72
C HIS A 76 0.85 -0.65 12.12
N ILE A 77 1.98 -0.06 12.45
CA ILE A 77 2.52 -0.02 13.81
C ILE A 77 2.53 1.43 14.28
N TRP A 78 2.02 1.67 15.49
CA TRP A 78 2.04 2.99 16.08
C TRP A 78 3.48 3.34 16.47
N LYS A 79 4.12 4.15 15.61
CA LYS A 79 5.54 4.49 15.71
C LYS A 79 5.99 5.04 17.09
N PRO A 80 5.15 5.79 17.84
CA PRO A 80 5.49 6.19 19.20
C PRO A 80 5.83 5.03 20.16
N LEU A 81 5.22 3.84 20.02
CA LEU A 81 5.51 2.67 20.88
C LEU A 81 6.72 1.84 20.41
N LEU A 82 7.44 2.27 19.37
CA LEU A 82 8.57 1.48 18.85
C LEU A 82 9.70 1.30 19.87
N HIS A 83 9.82 2.19 20.85
CA HIS A 83 10.81 2.05 21.93
C HIS A 83 10.48 0.89 22.88
N GLU A 84 9.21 0.65 23.16
CA GLU A 84 8.74 -0.50 23.97
C GLU A 84 8.83 -1.82 23.19
N VAL A 85 8.59 -1.77 21.89
CA VAL A 85 8.85 -2.91 21.00
C VAL A 85 10.35 -3.24 20.96
N ALA A 86 11.21 -2.22 20.86
CA ALA A 86 12.65 -2.42 20.79
C ALA A 86 13.26 -2.94 22.10
N SER A 87 12.68 -2.58 23.25
CA SER A 87 13.07 -3.10 24.56
C SER A 87 12.51 -4.49 24.86
N GLY A 88 11.58 -4.99 24.04
CA GLY A 88 10.87 -6.26 24.26
C GLY A 88 9.73 -6.17 25.28
N ALA A 89 9.39 -4.96 25.74
CA ALA A 89 8.26 -4.72 26.64
C ALA A 89 6.90 -4.90 25.94
N LEU A 90 6.86 -4.69 24.61
CA LEU A 90 5.68 -4.90 23.77
C LEU A 90 5.96 -5.81 22.58
N SER A 91 4.95 -6.58 22.21
CA SER A 91 5.00 -7.46 21.04
C SER A 91 4.45 -6.73 19.82
N ALA A 92 5.31 -6.46 18.84
CA ALA A 92 4.92 -5.75 17.62
C ALA A 92 3.77 -6.43 16.85
N SER A 93 3.64 -7.74 16.94
CA SER A 93 2.56 -8.49 16.28
C SER A 93 1.21 -8.32 16.97
N HIS A 94 1.19 -8.05 18.28
CA HIS A 94 -0.05 -7.84 19.04
C HIS A 94 -0.57 -6.41 18.91
N ASP A 95 0.33 -5.42 18.84
CA ASP A 95 -0.02 -4.01 18.74
C ASP A 95 -0.13 -3.49 17.30
N ALA A 96 0.09 -4.37 16.32
CA ALA A 96 -0.04 -4.05 14.91
C ALA A 96 -1.49 -4.14 14.41
N VAL A 97 -1.88 -3.21 13.55
CA VAL A 97 -3.16 -3.28 12.82
C VAL A 97 -2.92 -3.88 11.43
N GLU A 98 -3.47 -5.06 11.19
CA GLU A 98 -3.47 -5.72 9.87
C GLU A 98 -4.35 -4.96 8.86
N TYR A 99 -3.74 -4.42 7.80
CA TYR A 99 -4.48 -3.58 6.85
C TYR A 99 -5.58 -4.32 6.11
N ILE A 100 -5.39 -5.60 5.78
CA ILE A 100 -6.41 -6.40 5.06
C ILE A 100 -7.68 -6.53 5.91
N ALA A 101 -7.52 -6.95 7.17
CA ALA A 101 -8.64 -7.13 8.09
C ALA A 101 -9.33 -5.78 8.37
N HIS A 102 -8.54 -4.73 8.58
CA HIS A 102 -9.03 -3.38 8.80
C HIS A 102 -9.81 -2.85 7.58
N ALA A 103 -9.27 -3.01 6.37
CA ALA A 103 -9.91 -2.60 5.11
C ALA A 103 -11.29 -3.25 4.93
N SER A 104 -11.38 -4.56 5.17
CA SER A 104 -12.65 -5.30 5.10
C SER A 104 -13.71 -4.77 6.06
N ARG A 105 -13.31 -4.33 7.27
CA ARG A 105 -14.22 -3.79 8.29
C ARG A 105 -14.66 -2.36 8.02
N HIS A 106 -13.87 -1.59 7.28
CA HIS A 106 -14.06 -0.14 7.13
C HIS A 106 -14.38 0.31 5.70
N GLY A 107 -14.62 -0.62 4.77
CA GLY A 107 -15.17 -0.28 3.45
C GLY A 107 -14.17 0.39 2.50
N TYR A 108 -12.89 0.06 2.63
CA TYR A 108 -11.86 0.44 1.66
C TYR A 108 -11.08 -0.80 1.20
N ARG A 109 -10.26 -0.67 0.15
CA ARG A 109 -9.35 -1.74 -0.31
C ARG A 109 -7.94 -1.48 0.16
N TYR A 110 -7.23 -2.52 0.56
CA TYR A 110 -5.79 -2.46 0.78
C TYR A 110 -5.05 -3.19 -0.35
N ARG A 111 -3.94 -2.62 -0.80
CA ARG A 111 -3.01 -3.23 -1.76
C ARG A 111 -1.60 -3.14 -1.20
N ILE A 112 -0.94 -4.28 -1.06
CA ILE A 112 0.48 -4.30 -0.73
C ILE A 112 1.29 -3.77 -1.92
N GLY A 113 2.30 -2.95 -1.65
CA GLY A 113 3.26 -2.51 -2.66
C GLY A 113 3.91 -1.18 -2.33
N GLU A 114 5.12 -0.98 -2.86
CA GLU A 114 5.85 0.27 -2.74
C GLU A 114 5.51 1.19 -3.91
N VAL A 115 5.03 2.39 -3.60
CA VAL A 115 4.78 3.42 -4.61
C VAL A 115 6.10 4.11 -4.93
N VAL A 116 6.52 4.03 -6.19
CA VAL A 116 7.81 4.53 -6.67
C VAL A 116 7.69 5.78 -7.55
N GLY A 117 6.46 6.16 -7.92
CA GLY A 117 6.23 7.35 -8.74
C GLY A 117 4.75 7.71 -8.87
N ILE A 118 4.49 8.91 -9.36
CA ILE A 118 3.15 9.43 -9.62
C ILE A 118 3.15 10.19 -10.94
N ASP A 119 2.22 9.84 -11.83
CA ASP A 119 1.86 10.63 -13.00
C ASP A 119 0.66 11.52 -12.65
N ARG A 120 0.92 12.81 -12.46
CA ARG A 120 -0.13 13.79 -12.11
C ARG A 120 -1.05 14.11 -13.28
N ALA A 121 -0.57 14.03 -14.52
CA ALA A 121 -1.38 14.33 -15.70
C ALA A 121 -2.45 13.24 -15.90
N LYS A 122 -2.07 11.97 -15.68
CA LYS A 122 -2.99 10.83 -15.76
C LYS A 122 -3.67 10.50 -14.44
N ARG A 123 -3.27 11.14 -13.32
CA ARG A 123 -3.72 10.85 -11.95
C ARG A 123 -3.46 9.40 -11.54
N GLN A 124 -2.26 8.91 -11.84
CA GLN A 124 -1.87 7.52 -11.62
C GLN A 124 -0.68 7.40 -10.67
N ALA A 125 -0.69 6.39 -9.82
CA ALA A 125 0.41 6.00 -8.94
C ALA A 125 1.07 4.71 -9.47
N PHE A 126 2.40 4.69 -9.46
CA PHE A 126 3.21 3.57 -9.93
C PHE A 126 3.66 2.73 -8.75
N VAL A 127 3.31 1.45 -8.78
CA VAL A 127 3.61 0.48 -7.72
C VAL A 127 4.60 -0.52 -8.23
N ALA A 128 5.75 -0.63 -7.55
CA ALA A 128 6.82 -1.54 -7.91
C ALA A 128 6.39 -3.02 -7.89
N PRO A 129 7.10 -3.87 -8.66
CA PRO A 129 6.99 -5.31 -8.47
C PRO A 129 7.53 -5.73 -7.10
N SER A 130 7.08 -6.87 -6.61
CA SER A 130 7.66 -7.53 -5.44
C SER A 130 8.23 -8.88 -5.82
N PHE A 131 9.32 -9.26 -5.16
CA PHE A 131 10.05 -10.49 -5.41
C PHE A 131 10.08 -11.35 -4.14
N ASP A 132 10.18 -12.67 -4.31
CA ASP A 132 10.44 -13.61 -3.22
C ASP A 132 11.93 -13.67 -2.87
N GLU A 133 12.29 -14.56 -1.94
CA GLU A 133 13.66 -14.76 -1.46
C GLU A 133 14.63 -15.22 -2.55
N ASP A 134 14.11 -15.98 -3.52
CA ASP A 134 14.82 -16.50 -4.68
C ASP A 134 14.91 -15.47 -5.83
N GLY A 135 14.36 -14.27 -5.64
CA GLY A 135 14.35 -13.21 -6.65
C GLY A 135 13.33 -13.42 -7.77
N ARG A 136 12.38 -14.36 -7.61
CA ARG A 136 11.28 -14.52 -8.56
C ARG A 136 10.21 -13.46 -8.29
N GLN A 137 9.69 -12.86 -9.34
CA GLN A 137 8.63 -11.88 -9.23
C GLN A 137 7.34 -12.54 -8.72
N VAL A 138 6.83 -12.08 -7.58
CA VAL A 138 5.58 -12.57 -6.96
C VAL A 138 4.41 -11.68 -7.35
N ILE A 139 4.63 -10.37 -7.39
CA ILE A 139 3.59 -9.41 -7.79
C ILE A 139 4.17 -8.50 -8.88
N PRO A 140 3.53 -8.41 -10.06
CA PRO A 140 4.02 -7.57 -11.16
C PRO A 140 3.92 -6.08 -10.85
N PRO A 141 4.64 -5.20 -11.56
CA PRO A 141 4.43 -3.76 -11.45
C PRO A 141 2.97 -3.40 -11.75
N ARG A 142 2.43 -2.39 -11.06
CA ARG A 142 1.03 -1.95 -11.19
C ARG A 142 0.92 -0.45 -11.35
N VAL A 143 -0.12 -0.02 -12.04
CA VAL A 143 -0.50 1.40 -12.18
C VAL A 143 -1.88 1.56 -11.55
N LEU A 144 -2.03 2.44 -10.57
CA LEU A 144 -3.29 2.66 -9.86
C LEU A 144 -3.82 4.06 -10.15
N GLY A 145 -5.07 4.20 -10.59
CA GLY A 145 -5.73 5.49 -10.87
C GLY A 145 -7.21 5.47 -10.57
#